data_AF-A0A061IWE3-F1
#
_entry.id   AF-A0A061IWE3-F1
#
_cell.length_a   1.000
_cell.length_b   1.000
_cell.length_c   1.000
_cell.angle_alpha   90.00
_cell.angle_beta   90.00
_cell.angle_gamma   90.00
#
_symmetry.space_group_name_H-M   'P 1'
#
loop_
_entity.id
_entity.type
_entity.pdbx_description
1 polymer ?
#
loop_
_entity_poly.entity_id
_entity_poly.type
_entity_poly.pdbx_seq_one_letter_code
_entity_poly.pdbx_strand_id
1 'polypeptide(L)'
;MMEQKNNPALSGLPVSQRGKMTSKLYKALAPAERDALEKRAKAMPSPKRTKKTKATTKSGEKPKRALTKYAQFVKANLPKYSQLPNRERLAAVAKLWKQQQQQQQQQQRQRQQPQKKRV
;
A
#
# COMPACT_ATOMS: atom_id res chain seq x y z
N MET A 1 12.14 -10.54 -20.82
CA MET A 1 13.24 -11.53 -20.95
C MET A 1 12.84 -12.62 -21.95
N MET A 2 12.36 -12.23 -23.13
CA MET A 2 11.85 -13.19 -24.12
C MET A 2 13.00 -13.88 -24.85
N GLU A 3 14.04 -13.14 -25.23
CA GLU A 3 15.19 -13.70 -25.97
C GLU A 3 16.04 -14.69 -25.15
N GLN A 4 16.09 -14.57 -23.83
CA GLN A 4 16.91 -15.42 -22.96
C GLN A 4 16.12 -16.53 -22.24
N LYS A 5 14.87 -16.78 -22.65
CA LYS A 5 13.97 -17.74 -21.98
C LYS A 5 14.51 -19.18 -22.00
N ASN A 6 15.22 -19.54 -23.08
CA ASN A 6 15.78 -20.88 -23.29
C ASN A 6 17.28 -20.96 -23.00
N ASN A 7 17.86 -19.96 -22.32
CA ASN A 7 19.30 -19.97 -22.03
C ASN A 7 19.62 -20.99 -20.90
N PRO A 8 20.45 -22.02 -21.16
CA PRO A 8 20.79 -23.03 -20.17
C PRO A 8 21.58 -22.45 -18.98
N ALA A 9 22.32 -21.36 -19.16
CA ALA A 9 23.03 -20.69 -18.06
C ALA A 9 22.08 -19.97 -17.07
N LEU A 10 20.80 -19.85 -17.40
CA LEU A 10 19.77 -19.22 -16.57
C LEU A 10 18.70 -20.21 -16.09
N SER A 11 18.71 -21.46 -16.58
CA SER A 11 17.83 -22.51 -16.10
C SER A 11 18.24 -22.93 -14.68
N GLY A 12 17.27 -23.23 -13.82
CA GLY A 12 17.52 -23.58 -12.41
C GLY A 12 17.89 -22.41 -11.48
N LEU A 13 18.33 -21.25 -12.00
CA LEU A 13 18.68 -20.11 -11.14
C LEU A 13 17.44 -19.35 -10.63
N PRO A 14 17.45 -18.91 -9.35
CA PRO A 14 16.46 -17.98 -8.82
C PRO A 14 16.38 -16.70 -9.64
N VAL A 15 15.18 -16.15 -9.80
CA VAL A 15 14.92 -14.93 -10.60
C VAL A 15 15.81 -13.76 -10.14
N SER A 16 16.07 -13.65 -8.84
CA SER A 16 16.94 -12.63 -8.26
C SER A 16 18.40 -12.72 -8.71
N GLN A 17 18.89 -13.93 -9.02
CA GLN A 17 20.26 -14.17 -9.46
C GLN A 17 20.43 -14.10 -10.98
N ARG A 18 19.37 -14.32 -11.75
CA ARG A 18 19.41 -14.29 -13.22
C ARG A 18 19.96 -12.97 -13.76
N GLY A 19 19.59 -11.83 -13.15
CA GLY A 19 20.11 -10.52 -13.57
C GLY A 19 21.64 -10.37 -13.42
N LYS A 20 22.24 -11.02 -12.41
CA LYS A 20 23.70 -11.02 -12.23
C LYS A 20 24.39 -11.86 -13.31
N MET A 21 23.82 -13.03 -13.59
CA MET A 21 24.35 -13.93 -14.61
C MET A 21 24.22 -13.36 -16.03
N THR A 22 23.11 -12.71 -16.36
CA THR A 22 22.96 -12.03 -17.66
C THR A 22 23.93 -10.88 -17.81
N SER A 23 24.21 -10.12 -16.75
CA SER A 23 25.24 -9.08 -16.77
C SER A 23 26.64 -9.67 -17.03
N LYS A 24 26.96 -10.81 -16.41
CA LYS A 24 28.23 -11.51 -16.66
C LYS A 24 28.34 -11.99 -18.10
N LEU A 25 27.28 -12.60 -18.64
CA LEU A 25 27.24 -13.04 -20.05
C LEU A 25 27.40 -11.88 -21.02
N TYR A 26 26.72 -10.76 -20.78
CA TYR A 26 26.84 -9.56 -21.62
C TYR A 26 28.27 -9.00 -21.64
N LYS A 27 28.96 -9.00 -20.50
CA LYS A 27 30.36 -8.52 -20.41
C LYS A 27 31.36 -9.46 -21.09
N ALA A 28 31.02 -10.73 -21.26
CA ALA A 28 31.87 -11.73 -21.91
C ALA A 28 31.75 -11.74 -23.44
N LEU A 29 30.78 -11.01 -24.01
CA LEU A 29 30.58 -10.91 -25.47
C LEU A 29 31.72 -10.14 -26.15
N ALA A 30 32.06 -10.54 -27.38
CA ALA A 30 32.99 -9.79 -28.21
C ALA A 30 32.40 -8.41 -28.59
N PRO A 31 33.23 -7.39 -28.86
CA PRO A 31 32.75 -6.06 -29.25
C PRO A 31 31.75 -6.08 -30.43
N ALA A 32 32.04 -6.86 -31.48
CA ALA A 32 31.15 -6.98 -32.64
C ALA A 32 29.78 -7.57 -32.29
N GLU A 33 29.72 -8.52 -31.35
CA GLU A 33 28.47 -9.13 -30.89
C GLU A 33 27.65 -8.16 -30.04
N ARG A 34 28.35 -7.32 -29.24
CA ARG A 34 27.70 -6.25 -28.48
C ARG A 34 27.07 -5.21 -29.41
N ASP A 35 27.76 -4.83 -30.48
CA ASP A 35 27.25 -3.88 -31.47
C ASP A 35 26.02 -4.43 -32.21
N ALA A 36 26.05 -5.72 -32.58
CA ALA A 36 24.90 -6.38 -33.19
C ALA A 36 23.69 -6.41 -32.24
N LEU A 37 23.92 -6.68 -30.95
CA LEU A 37 22.89 -6.67 -29.91
C LEU A 37 22.29 -5.27 -29.70
N GLU A 38 23.12 -4.23 -29.71
CA GLU A 38 22.66 -2.85 -29.56
C GLU A 38 21.82 -2.39 -30.77
N LYS A 39 22.23 -2.73 -32.00
CA LYS A 39 21.44 -2.49 -33.21
C LYS A 39 20.06 -3.13 -33.11
N ARG A 40 19.98 -4.38 -32.64
CA ARG A 40 18.69 -5.08 -32.42
C ARG A 40 17.85 -4.40 -31.33
N ALA A 41 18.47 -4.00 -30.22
CA ALA A 41 17.78 -3.33 -29.12
C ALA A 41 17.16 -2.00 -29.57
N LYS A 42 17.85 -1.23 -30.41
CA LYS A 42 17.37 0.03 -31.00
C LYS A 42 16.18 -0.18 -31.95
N ALA A 43 16.15 -1.30 -32.66
CA ALA A 43 15.05 -1.65 -33.57
C ALA A 43 13.77 -2.11 -32.83
N MET A 44 13.86 -2.53 -31.57
CA MET A 44 12.69 -2.94 -30.80
C MET A 44 11.93 -1.75 -30.22
N PRO A 45 10.61 -1.63 -30.46
CA PRO A 45 9.80 -0.57 -29.86
C PRO A 45 9.73 -0.76 -28.33
N SER A 46 10.21 0.22 -27.57
CA SER A 46 10.14 0.21 -26.11
C SER A 46 8.88 0.94 -25.62
N PRO A 47 8.02 0.30 -24.80
CA PRO A 47 6.85 0.98 -24.25
C PRO A 47 7.30 2.09 -23.29
N LYS A 48 6.84 3.33 -23.54
CA LYS A 48 7.05 4.46 -22.61
C LYS A 48 6.39 4.14 -21.26
N ARG A 49 7.20 3.81 -20.25
CA ARG A 49 6.72 3.67 -18.87
C ARG A 49 6.33 5.05 -18.33
N THR A 50 5.03 5.26 -18.13
CA THR A 50 4.55 6.34 -17.27
C THR A 50 5.06 6.07 -15.85
N LYS A 51 5.98 6.93 -15.39
CA LYS A 51 6.63 6.80 -14.09
C LYS A 51 5.59 7.11 -13.00
N LYS A 52 4.81 6.12 -12.56
CA LYS A 52 4.10 6.21 -11.28
C LYS A 52 5.15 6.15 -10.19
N THR A 53 5.60 7.31 -9.72
CA THR A 53 6.40 7.47 -8.51
C THR A 53 5.56 7.07 -7.30
N LYS A 54 5.31 5.77 -7.13
CA LYS A 54 4.86 5.26 -5.83
C LYS A 54 6.09 5.30 -4.94
N ALA A 55 6.31 6.45 -4.33
CA ALA A 55 7.41 6.71 -3.43
C ALA A 55 7.59 5.52 -2.49
N THR A 56 8.74 4.86 -2.61
CA THR A 56 9.25 3.87 -1.68
C THR A 56 9.52 4.58 -0.36
N THR A 57 8.48 4.83 0.41
CA THR A 57 8.63 5.24 1.80
C THR A 57 8.58 3.99 2.65
N LYS A 58 9.71 3.28 2.63
CA LYS A 58 10.08 2.20 3.54
C LYS A 58 11.54 2.41 3.97
N SER A 59 11.83 3.54 4.61
CA SER A 59 13.10 3.79 5.33
C SER A 59 13.05 5.10 6.13
N GLY A 60 11.89 5.44 6.66
CA GLY A 60 11.73 6.60 7.54
C GLY A 60 10.39 6.44 8.22
N GLU A 61 10.40 6.43 9.54
CA GLU A 61 9.20 6.61 10.34
C GLU A 61 8.60 7.96 9.98
N LYS A 62 7.81 7.99 8.92
CA LYS A 62 6.92 9.12 8.67
C LYS A 62 6.10 9.30 9.94
N PRO A 63 5.98 10.52 10.46
CA PRO A 63 5.19 10.76 11.66
C PRO A 63 3.79 10.19 11.41
N LYS A 64 3.42 9.18 12.21
CA LYS A 64 2.09 8.60 12.15
C LYS A 64 1.13 9.74 12.40
N ARG A 65 0.23 10.01 11.45
CA ARG A 65 -0.81 11.03 11.61
C ARG A 65 -1.50 10.82 12.95
N ALA A 66 -1.78 11.91 13.67
CA ALA A 66 -2.53 11.85 14.92
C ALA A 66 -3.84 11.06 14.69
N LEU A 67 -4.13 10.10 15.57
CA LEU A 67 -5.34 9.31 15.46
C LEU A 67 -6.56 10.21 15.62
N THR A 68 -7.53 10.06 14.71
CA THR A 68 -8.83 10.71 14.86
C THR A 68 -9.56 10.15 16.09
N LYS A 69 -10.52 10.91 16.64
CA LYS A 69 -11.36 10.45 17.77
C LYS A 69 -12.01 9.09 17.50
N TYR A 70 -12.50 8.89 16.27
CA TYR A 70 -13.05 7.60 15.84
C TYR A 70 -12.00 6.49 15.83
N ALA A 71 -10.78 6.74 15.33
CA ALA A 71 -9.72 5.73 15.33
C ALA A 71 -9.28 5.33 16.75
N GLN A 72 -9.22 6.30 17.68
CA GLN A 72 -8.97 6.02 19.10
C GLN A 72 -10.10 5.16 19.70
N PHE A 73 -11.35 5.52 19.40
CA PHE A 73 -12.52 4.77 19.84
C PHE A 73 -12.53 3.33 19.33
N VAL A 74 -12.25 3.13 18.04
CA VAL A 74 -12.16 1.80 17.45
C VAL A 74 -11.05 1.00 18.13
N LYS A 75 -9.86 1.58 18.31
CA LYS A 75 -8.74 0.91 18.99
C LYS A 75 -9.11 0.43 20.41
N ALA A 76 -9.86 1.23 21.17
CA ALA A 76 -10.27 0.88 22.53
C ALA A 76 -11.40 -0.17 22.58
N ASN A 77 -12.31 -0.20 21.60
CA ASN A 77 -13.49 -1.06 21.65
C ASN A 77 -13.37 -2.34 20.80
N LEU A 78 -12.46 -2.39 19.83
CA LEU A 78 -12.28 -3.57 18.96
C LEU A 78 -11.95 -4.86 19.72
N PRO A 79 -11.11 -4.86 20.77
CA PRO A 79 -10.82 -6.08 21.54
C PRO A 79 -12.03 -6.72 22.22
N LYS A 80 -13.08 -5.92 22.52
CA LYS A 80 -14.31 -6.40 23.15
C LYS A 80 -15.13 -7.34 22.25
N TYR A 81 -14.88 -7.28 20.94
CA TYR A 81 -15.56 -8.09 19.93
C TYR A 81 -14.63 -9.16 19.35
N SER A 82 -13.55 -9.53 20.04
CA SER A 82 -12.52 -10.44 19.52
C SER A 82 -13.07 -11.78 19.03
N GLN A 83 -14.17 -12.26 19.61
CA GLN A 83 -14.88 -13.49 19.22
C GLN A 83 -15.57 -13.45 17.85
N LEU A 84 -15.80 -12.27 17.26
CA LEU A 84 -16.50 -12.13 15.98
C LEU A 84 -15.53 -12.06 14.78
N PRO A 85 -15.97 -12.46 13.57
CA PRO A 85 -15.23 -12.22 12.33
C PRO A 85 -14.93 -10.72 12.12
N ASN A 86 -13.80 -10.39 11.50
CA ASN A 86 -13.29 -9.02 11.42
C ASN A 86 -14.32 -7.99 10.90
N ARG A 87 -15.08 -8.36 9.86
CA ARG A 87 -16.13 -7.51 9.28
C ARG A 87 -17.22 -7.17 10.31
N GLU A 88 -17.63 -8.14 11.10
CA GLU A 88 -18.67 -7.98 12.12
C GLU A 88 -18.16 -7.18 13.32
N ARG A 89 -16.89 -7.35 13.72
CA ARG A 89 -16.25 -6.53 14.76
C ARG A 89 -16.33 -5.05 14.41
N LEU A 90 -15.93 -4.68 13.19
CA LEU A 90 -15.95 -3.29 12.74
C LEU A 90 -17.39 -2.76 12.64
N ALA A 91 -18.34 -3.58 12.20
CA ALA A 91 -19.75 -3.19 12.13
C ALA A 91 -20.33 -2.92 13.53
N ALA A 92 -20.05 -3.78 14.52
CA ALA A 92 -20.50 -3.60 15.90
C ALA A 92 -19.93 -2.33 16.53
N VAL A 93 -18.62 -2.11 16.37
CA VAL A 93 -17.94 -0.89 16.86
C VAL A 93 -18.49 0.36 16.18
N ALA A 94 -18.77 0.31 14.87
CA ALA A 94 -19.35 1.44 14.14
C ALA A 94 -20.78 1.77 14.60
N LYS A 95 -21.60 0.76 14.90
CA LYS A 95 -22.94 0.95 15.49
C LYS A 95 -22.85 1.63 16.86
N LEU A 96 -21.96 1.14 17.73
CA LEU A 96 -21.73 1.70 19.06
C LEU A 96 -21.30 3.18 18.99
N TRP A 97 -20.39 3.52 18.07
CA TRP A 97 -19.96 4.89 17.85
C TRP A 97 -21.11 5.81 17.43
N LYS A 98 -21.94 5.39 16.49
CA LYS A 98 -23.10 6.18 16.02
C LYS A 98 -24.09 6.46 17.16
N GLN A 99 -24.36 5.46 17.99
CA GLN A 99 -25.25 5.60 19.15
C GLN A 99 -24.70 6.64 20.14
N GLN A 100 -23.40 6.57 20.43
CA GLN A 100 -22.75 7.54 21.32
C GLN A 100 -22.80 8.98 20.77
N GLN A 101 -22.60 9.15 19.46
CA GLN A 101 -22.66 10.47 18.82
C GLN A 101 -24.08 11.08 18.87
N GLN A 102 -25.12 10.26 18.69
CA GLN A 102 -26.51 10.71 18.78
C GLN A 102 -26.86 11.19 20.19
N GLN A 103 -26.46 10.46 21.23
CA GLN A 103 -26.68 10.85 22.62
C GLN A 103 -25.95 12.16 22.95
N GLN A 104 -24.71 12.32 22.50
CA GLN A 104 -23.95 13.57 22.71
C GLN A 104 -24.64 14.77 22.04
N GLN A 105 -25.16 14.61 20.82
CA GLN A 105 -25.92 15.68 20.17
C GLN A 105 -27.21 16.04 20.91
N GLN A 106 -27.94 15.05 21.41
CA GLN A 106 -29.17 15.31 22.19
C GLN A 106 -28.87 16.06 23.49
N GLN A 107 -27.83 15.67 24.22
CA GLN A 107 -27.40 16.37 25.43
C GLN A 107 -26.95 17.81 25.14
N GLN A 108 -26.22 18.03 24.04
CA GLN A 108 -25.82 19.38 23.63
C GLN A 108 -27.03 20.25 23.26
N ARG A 109 -28.04 19.68 22.59
CA ARG A 109 -29.29 20.39 22.28
C ARG A 109 -30.07 20.78 23.52
N GLN A 110 -30.14 19.90 24.53
CA GLN A 110 -30.83 20.20 25.79
C GLN A 110 -30.12 21.29 26.60
N ARG A 111 -28.78 21.29 26.62
CA ARG A 111 -27.98 22.33 27.30
C ARG A 111 -28.08 23.71 26.67
N GLN A 112 -28.44 23.78 25.39
CA GLN A 112 -28.59 25.03 24.65
C GLN A 112 -30.02 25.59 24.64
N GLN A 113 -31.00 24.93 25.28
CA GLN A 113 -32.31 25.54 25.46
C GLN A 113 -32.22 26.63 26.53
N PRO A 114 -32.47 27.92 26.21
CA PRO A 114 -32.51 28.97 27.21
C PRO A 114 -33.66 28.67 28.17
N GLN A 115 -33.37 28.64 29.47
CA GLN A 115 -34.40 28.50 30.49
C GLN A 115 -35.35 29.69 30.35
N LYS A 116 -36.53 29.46 29.77
CA LYS A 116 -37.61 30.44 29.76
C LYS A 116 -37.98 30.69 31.21
N LYS A 117 -37.54 31.83 31.75
CA LYS A 117 -37.98 32.34 33.04
C LYS A 117 -39.50 32.39 33.01
N ARG A 118 -40.15 31.53 33.79
CA ARG A 118 -41.59 31.60 34.04
C ARG A 118 -41.80 32.88 34.85
N VAL A 119 -42.57 33.80 34.26
CA VAL A 119 -43.13 34.99 34.92
C VAL A 119 -44.40 34.57 35.62
#